data_AF-K1SFD3-F1
#
_entry.id   AF-K1SFD3-F1
#
_cell.length_a   1.000
_cell.length_b   1.000
_cell.length_c   1.000
_cell.angle_alpha   90.00
_cell.angle_beta   90.00
_cell.angle_gamma   90.00
#
_symmetry.space_group_name_H-M   'P 1'
#
loop_
_entity.id
_entity.type
_entity.pdbx_description
1 polymer ?
#
loop_
_entity_poly.entity_id
_entity_poly.type
_entity_poly.pdbx_seq_one_letter_code
_entity_poly.pdbx_strand_id
1 'polypeptide(L)' 'MGTSGSGKSTLLNTLGCLDTPTSGEYLLDGISVRTMSKPQRAVLRNRKIGFVFQSYNLLPKTTAVENVELPLMYTRLL' A
#
# COMPACT_ATOMS: atom_id res chain seq x y z
N MET A 1 -3.35 -10.70 16.17
CA MET A 1 -3.09 -12.15 16.08
C MET A 1 -4.37 -12.85 15.66
N GLY A 2 -4.31 -13.80 14.72
CA GLY A 2 -5.48 -14.56 14.23
C GLY A 2 -5.05 -15.72 13.33
N THR A 3 -5.84 -16.80 13.28
CA THR A 3 -5.52 -18.04 12.55
C THR A 3 -5.41 -17.83 11.04
N SER A 4 -4.68 -18.69 10.32
CA SER A 4 -4.66 -18.63 8.86
C SER A 4 -6.09 -18.68 8.29
N GLY A 5 -6.36 -17.93 7.23
CA GLY A 5 -7.71 -17.82 6.64
C GLY A 5 -8.66 -16.84 7.35
N SER A 6 -8.30 -16.26 8.50
CA SER A 6 -9.16 -15.30 9.22
C SER A 6 -9.31 -13.91 8.56
N GLY A 7 -8.86 -13.74 7.31
CA GLY A 7 -8.96 -12.48 6.57
C GLY A 7 -7.91 -11.41 6.90
N LYS A 8 -6.88 -11.71 7.71
CA LYS A 8 -5.84 -10.71 8.08
C LYS A 8 -5.15 -10.09 6.87
N SER A 9 -4.76 -10.92 5.89
CA SER A 9 -4.10 -10.44 4.68
C SER A 9 -5.03 -9.58 3.84
N THR A 10 -6.30 -9.98 3.72
CA THR A 10 -7.35 -9.18 3.04
C THR A 10 -7.55 -7.84 3.73
N LEU A 11 -7.58 -7.81 5.06
CA LEU A 11 -7.68 -6.59 5.84
C LEU A 11 -6.45 -5.70 5.63
N LEU A 12 -5.24 -6.24 5.72
CA LEU A 12 -4.00 -5.48 5.48
C LEU A 12 -3.93 -4.94 4.05
N ASN A 13 -4.35 -5.69 3.05
CA ASN A 13 -4.43 -5.19 1.68
C ASN A 13 -5.46 -4.07 1.51
N THR A 14 -6.60 -4.18 2.19
CA THR A 14 -7.65 -3.15 2.17
C THR A 14 -7.16 -1.86 2.83
N LEU A 15 -6.53 -1.95 4.01
CA LEU A 15 -5.89 -0.82 4.67
C LEU A 15 -4.73 -0.25 3.84
N GLY A 16 -3.99 -1.13 3.17
CA GLY A 16 -2.96 -0.79 2.21
C GLY A 16 -3.49 -0.14 0.93
N CYS A 17 -4.81 0.02 0.76
CA CYS A 17 -5.46 0.47 -0.48
C CYS A 17 -5.06 -0.35 -1.72
N LEU A 18 -4.57 -1.59 -1.55
CA LEU A 18 -4.26 -2.54 -2.62
C LEU A 18 -5.54 -3.19 -3.13
N ASP A 19 -6.44 -3.51 -2.20
CA ASP A 19 -7.79 -3.99 -2.46
C ASP A 19 -8.83 -2.93 -2.05
N THR A 20 -10.04 -3.01 -2.61
CA THR A 20 -11.19 -2.20 -2.19
C THR A 20 -12.24 -3.09 -1.54
N PRO A 21 -12.83 -2.68 -0.42
CA PRO A 21 -13.84 -3.51 0.24
C PRO A 21 -15.08 -3.62 -0.65
N THR A 22 -15.70 -4.80 -0.71
CA THR A 22 -16.92 -5.04 -1.49
C THR A 22 -18.07 -4.16 -1.01
N SER A 23 -18.14 -3.91 0.30
CA SER A 23 -19.14 -3.05 0.94
C SER A 23 -18.53 -2.34 2.15
N GLY A 24 -19.24 -1.35 2.70
CA GLY A 24 -18.74 -0.50 3.78
C GLY A 24 -17.83 0.62 3.28
N GLU A 25 -17.27 1.35 4.23
CA GLU A 25 -16.45 2.52 3.95
C GLU A 25 -15.13 2.48 4.71
N TYR A 26 -14.05 2.85 4.01
CA TYR A 26 -12.74 3.08 4.59
C TYR A 26 -12.33 4.52 4.30
N LEU A 27 -12.21 5.30 5.37
CA LEU A 27 -11.73 6.67 5.36
C LEU A 27 -10.26 6.68 5.77
N LEU A 28 -9.36 7.11 4.87
CA LEU A 28 -7.97 7.41 5.21
C LEU A 28 -7.80 8.93 5.23
N ASP A 29 -7.36 9.47 6.37
CA ASP A 29 -7.31 10.92 6.63
C ASP A 29 -8.64 11.64 6.32
N GLY A 30 -9.76 10.99 6.64
CA GLY A 30 -11.11 11.52 6.39
C GLY A 30 -11.58 11.42 4.93
N ILE A 31 -10.80 10.84 4.03
CA ILE A 31 -11.14 10.71 2.61
C ILE A 31 -11.54 9.27 2.27
N SER A 32 -12.69 9.10 1.63
CA SER A 32 -13.21 7.80 1.23
C SER A 32 -12.39 7.17 0.11
N VAL A 33 -11.65 6.10 0.43
CA VAL A 33 -10.83 5.34 -0.52
C VAL A 33 -11.68 4.71 -1.62
N ARG A 34 -12.94 4.39 -1.31
CA ARG A 34 -13.89 3.77 -2.24
C ARG A 34 -14.24 4.69 -3.42
N THR A 35 -14.27 6.00 -3.19
CA THR A 35 -14.59 7.01 -4.23
C THR A 35 -13.40 7.33 -5.14
N MET A 36 -12.19 6.92 -4.76
CA MET A 36 -10.97 7.21 -5.51
C MET A 36 -10.82 6.29 -6.73
N SER A 37 -10.39 6.85 -7.84
CA SER A 37 -9.88 6.09 -8.99
C SER A 37 -8.59 5.31 -8.66
N LYS A 38 -8.22 4.34 -9.49
CA LYS A 38 -6.99 3.56 -9.34
C LYS A 38 -5.71 4.44 -9.28
N PRO A 39 -5.54 5.49 -10.12
CA PRO A 39 -4.41 6.41 -10.01
C PRO A 39 -4.40 7.21 -8.70
N GLN A 40 -5.56 7.71 -8.25
CA GLN A 40 -5.66 8.43 -6.97
C GLN A 40 -5.24 7.54 -5.79
N ARG A 41 -5.69 6.27 -5.77
CA ARG A 41 -5.26 5.30 -4.76
C ARG A 41 -3.76 5.03 -4.83
N ALA A 42 -3.16 4.98 -6.02
CA ALA A 42 -1.71 4.77 -6.16
C ALA A 42 -0.91 5.94 -5.56
N VAL A 43 -1.32 7.19 -5.83
CA VAL A 43 -0.69 8.39 -5.24
C VAL A 43 -0.87 8.41 -3.72
N LEU A 44 -2.06 8.06 -3.22
CA LEU A 44 -2.33 7.96 -1.78
C LEU A 44 -1.42 6.93 -1.12
N ARG A 45 -1.35 5.71 -1.66
CA ARG A 45 -0.47 4.64 -1.14
C ARG A 45 0.97 5.10 -1.04
N ASN A 46 1.49 5.64 -2.13
CA ASN A 46 2.87 6.11 -2.20
C ASN A 46 3.19 7.20 -1.16
N ARG A 47 2.24 8.08 -0.86
CA ARG A 47 2.44 9.19 0.10
C ARG A 47 2.13 8.87 1.56
N LYS A 48 1.30 7.86 1.82
CA LYS A 48 0.72 7.62 3.16
C LYS A 48 0.99 6.24 3.73
N ILE A 49 1.42 5.28 2.91
CA ILE A 49 1.49 3.86 3.30
C ILE A 49 2.88 3.31 2.97
N GLY A 50 3.59 2.88 4.01
CA GLY A 50 4.79 2.06 3.89
C GLY A 50 4.45 0.58 4.10
N PHE A 51 4.93 -0.29 3.20
CA PHE A 51 4.77 -1.74 3.34
C PHE A 51 6.06 -2.38 3.84
N VAL A 52 5.95 -3.15 4.91
CA VAL A 52 7.02 -4.03 5.40
C VAL A 52 6.50 -5.45 5.40
N PHE A 53 7.27 -6.36 4.81
CA PHE A 53 6.88 -7.74 4.59
C PHE A 53 7.82 -8.68 5.33
N GLN A 54 7.33 -9.90 5.62
CA GLN A 54 8.15 -10.95 6.23
C GLN A 54 9.31 -11.38 5.30
N SER A 55 9.03 -11.52 4.00
CA SER A 55 10.06 -11.63 2.96
C SER A 55 10.40 -10.23 2.47
N TYR A 56 11.68 -9.85 2.49
CA TYR A 56 12.08 -8.44 2.38
C TYR A 56 11.71 -7.72 1.07
N ASN A 57 11.34 -8.43 0.01
CA ASN A 57 10.95 -7.87 -1.30
C ASN A 57 11.97 -6.86 -1.88
N LEU A 58 13.26 -7.03 -1.56
CA LEU A 58 14.34 -6.20 -2.10
C LEU A 58 14.72 -6.64 -3.52
N LEU A 59 15.05 -5.69 -4.37
CA LEU A 59 15.58 -5.93 -5.71
C LEU A 59 17.04 -6.39 -5.61
N PRO A 60 17.39 -7.61 -6.07
CA PRO A 60 18.68 -8.23 -5.78
C PRO A 60 19.88 -7.59 -6.51
N LYS A 61 19.63 -6.77 -7.54
CA LYS A 61 20.67 -6.14 -8.37
C LYS A 61 20.88 -4.65 -8.04
N THR A 62 20.39 -4.21 -6.88
CA THR A 62 20.43 -2.81 -6.47
C THR A 62 20.96 -2.71 -5.05
N THR A 63 21.59 -1.59 -4.73
CA THR A 63 22.04 -1.26 -3.38
C THR A 63 20.86 -1.03 -2.44
N ALA A 64 21.14 -1.00 -1.13
CA ALA A 64 20.12 -0.69 -0.13
C ALA A 64 19.53 0.72 -0.35
N VAL A 65 20.36 1.69 -0.72
CA VAL A 65 19.93 3.07 -1.02
C VAL A 65 18.98 3.09 -2.22
N GLU A 66 19.36 2.43 -3.31
CA GLU A 66 18.51 2.34 -4.53
C GLU A 66 17.15 1.67 -4.26
N ASN A 67 17.09 0.66 -3.37
CA ASN A 67 15.82 0.05 -2.96
C ASN A 67 14.92 1.05 -2.21
N VAL A 68 15.51 1.87 -1.33
CA VAL A 68 14.79 2.88 -0.55
C VAL A 68 14.34 4.06 -1.43
N GLU A 69 15.08 4.36 -2.50
CA GLU A 69 14.74 5.42 -3.46
C GLU A 69 13.62 5.03 -4.43
N LEU A 70 13.43 3.74 -4.71
CA LEU A 70 12.45 3.27 -5.72
C LEU A 70 11.04 3.86 -5.56
N PRO A 71 10.44 3.95 -4.35
CA PRO A 71 9.14 4.61 -4.17
C PRO A 71 9.15 6.10 -4.52
N LEU A 72 10.29 6.80 -4.39
CA LEU A 72 10.41 8.21 -4.70
C LEU A 72 10.28 8.47 -6.21
N MET A 73 10.73 7.55 -7.05
CA MET A 73 10.59 7.63 -8.52
C MET A 73 9.12 7.63 -8.99
N TYR A 74 8.20 7.08 -8.19
CA TYR A 74 6.77 7.08 -8.49
C TYR A 74 6.05 8.33 -7.96
N THR A 75 6.75 9.17 -7.21
CA THR A 75 6.29 10.51 -6.87
C THR A 75 6.74 11.45 -7.97
N ARG A 76 5.93 12.44 -8.36
CA ARG A 76 6.39 13.56 -9.23
C ARG A 76 7.41 14.49 -8.52
N LEU A 77 8.27 13.96 -7.66
CA LEU A 77 9.30 14.70 -6.93
C LEU A 77 10.69 14.58 -7.59
N LEU A 78 10.81 13.74 -8.63
CA LEU A 78 11.91 13.66 -9.58
C LEU A 78 11.33 13.76 -11.00
#